data_AF-A0A399HW32-F1
#
_entry.id   AF-A0A399HW32-F1
#
_cell.length_a   1.000
_cell.length_b   1.000
_cell.length_c   1.000
_cell.angle_alpha   90.00
_cell.angle_beta   90.00
_cell.angle_gamma   90.00
#
_symmetry.space_group_name_H-M   'P 1'
#
loop_
_entity.id
_entity.type
_entity.pdbx_description
1 polymer ?
#
loop_
_entity_poly.entity_id
_entity_poly.type
_entity_poly.pdbx_seq_one_letter_code
_entity_poly.pdbx_strand_id
1 'polypeptide(L)'
;TCHGHQSTFGSFAANCAFCHGFPPPAAAAGYAGVNETTSPHRRHAGGGANYQYSCNECHKGNSHNTGTFQDVFRDPTGILAGTSATYDTATRTCSGTYCHGTTMSVAGDRNGGINITPSWSNNASGQCGTCHGATISTPPVRGSHKTHAGSGQYWYAPNTDSPFNNYLYGRQQACSVCHANSPAKHVDGRVEMSFDTAAYPWLVGANYRSTAESSVSPVPSASYGQCSNLYCHSIIQTATGGPLTGQPGEYKTPTWGNRMDGNCGSCHPADQGHSYWAGRGMDAPEIGSGSHTKHLQFLTVAVGGGANGPARCAACHNYVGSDGLTGCASVCHNGSALHVDHRIDVKFPPMYGATAAYTGTPQPGDGYGACSILYCHSNGTSVATGTVPATITPTWGSGSLSCNACHGNPPAYGNGIPKANSHQRHNFGCNSCHNATTTDGTTITNAANHVNRVYNVDPGGGAAFSYAFNAAGGSCSAISCHGTTSAQWGSSSCLGCHSVAQGNRAAVTSQFGGSSHHVQGELTDAKCYQCHWEANSNGTINP
;
A
#
# COMPACT_ATOMS: atom_id res chain seq x y z
N THR A 1 -36.02 3.61 62.82
CA THR A 1 -35.94 5.01 63.26
C THR A 1 -34.82 5.69 62.49
N CYS A 2 -35.13 6.66 61.63
CA CYS A 2 -34.10 7.44 60.91
C CYS A 2 -33.44 8.43 61.88
N HIS A 3 -32.13 8.64 61.78
CA HIS A 3 -31.40 9.65 62.56
C HIS A 3 -31.21 10.93 61.72
N GLY A 4 -31.32 12.10 62.35
CA GLY A 4 -31.20 13.39 61.67
C GLY A 4 -29.75 13.73 61.31
N HIS A 5 -29.53 14.24 60.10
CA HIS A 5 -28.20 14.61 59.57
C HIS A 5 -27.74 16.02 59.96
N GLN A 6 -28.47 16.71 60.86
CA GLN A 6 -28.08 18.02 61.38
C GLN A 6 -28.36 18.11 62.88
N SER A 7 -27.55 17.42 63.69
CA SER A 7 -27.50 17.70 65.12
C SER A 7 -26.30 18.60 65.46
N THR A 8 -26.50 19.46 66.45
CA THR A 8 -25.57 20.45 66.99
C THR A 8 -24.32 19.87 67.66
N PHE A 9 -24.16 18.54 67.67
CA PHE A 9 -23.05 17.82 68.34
C PHE A 9 -22.07 17.12 67.37
N GLY A 10 -22.04 17.53 66.10
CA GLY A 10 -21.20 16.94 65.07
C GLY A 10 -21.93 15.82 64.34
N SER A 11 -22.46 16.15 63.16
CA SER A 11 -23.25 15.23 62.35
C SER A 11 -22.33 14.25 61.61
N PHE A 12 -22.67 12.97 61.68
CA PHE A 12 -22.12 11.93 60.83
C PHE A 12 -22.35 12.27 59.35
N ALA A 13 -21.28 12.61 58.63
CA ALA A 13 -21.29 12.87 57.20
C ALA A 13 -21.06 11.56 56.44
N ALA A 14 -22.08 10.70 56.38
CA ALA A 14 -22.07 9.54 55.49
C ALA A 14 -22.70 9.87 54.13
N ASN A 15 -22.06 9.40 53.07
CA ASN A 15 -22.67 9.33 51.75
C ASN A 15 -23.51 8.03 51.61
N CYS A 16 -24.29 7.94 50.54
CA CYS A 16 -25.18 6.80 50.28
C CYS A 16 -24.44 5.45 50.32
N ALA A 17 -23.19 5.41 49.86
CA ALA A 17 -22.37 4.21 49.80
C ALA A 17 -22.04 3.63 51.17
N PHE A 18 -21.94 4.47 52.20
CA PHE A 18 -21.62 4.03 53.56
C PHE A 18 -22.72 3.14 54.15
N CYS A 19 -23.99 3.50 53.90
CA CYS A 19 -25.14 2.78 54.45
C CYS A 19 -25.72 1.73 53.49
N HIS A 20 -25.59 1.95 52.18
CA HIS A 20 -26.24 1.11 51.18
C HIS A 20 -25.28 0.28 50.35
N GLY A 21 -23.97 0.51 50.38
CA GLY A 21 -23.02 -0.15 49.48
C GLY A 21 -23.06 0.40 48.05
N PHE A 22 -22.26 -0.20 47.17
CA PHE A 22 -22.04 0.27 45.79
C PHE A 22 -21.87 -0.93 44.83
N PRO A 23 -22.93 -1.40 44.14
CA PRO A 23 -24.36 -1.09 44.32
C PRO A 23 -24.98 -1.80 45.54
N PRO A 24 -26.25 -1.52 45.90
CA PRO A 24 -26.87 -2.08 47.10
C PRO A 24 -27.02 -3.61 47.14
N PRO A 25 -26.53 -4.31 48.18
CA PRO A 25 -26.73 -5.74 48.36
C PRO A 25 -28.11 -6.07 48.95
N ALA A 26 -28.52 -7.33 48.82
CA ALA A 26 -29.82 -7.83 49.31
C ALA A 26 -30.09 -7.60 50.81
N ALA A 27 -29.03 -7.37 51.60
CA ALA A 27 -29.06 -7.26 53.06
C ALA A 27 -28.70 -5.86 53.59
N ALA A 28 -28.69 -4.82 52.74
CA ALA A 28 -28.57 -3.46 53.26
C ALA A 28 -29.73 -3.18 54.25
N ALA A 29 -29.48 -2.42 55.32
CA ALA A 29 -30.45 -2.24 56.40
C ALA A 29 -31.71 -1.50 55.90
N GLY A 30 -32.87 -2.14 55.99
CA GLY A 30 -34.18 -1.56 55.64
C GLY A 30 -34.80 -2.02 54.32
N TYR A 31 -34.23 -3.02 53.63
CA TYR A 31 -34.67 -3.42 52.29
C TYR A 31 -35.27 -4.83 52.24
N ALA A 32 -36.40 -4.97 51.55
CA ALA A 32 -36.93 -6.25 51.10
C ALA A 32 -37.02 -6.24 49.57
N GLY A 33 -36.33 -7.17 48.90
CA GLY A 33 -36.79 -7.67 47.60
C GLY A 33 -35.80 -7.76 46.42
N VAL A 34 -34.66 -7.04 46.37
CA VAL A 34 -33.77 -7.14 45.19
C VAL A 34 -32.29 -6.90 45.53
N ASN A 35 -31.41 -7.75 44.99
CA ASN A 35 -29.95 -7.65 45.13
C ASN A 35 -29.33 -6.98 43.90
N GLU A 36 -29.04 -5.67 43.98
CA GLU A 36 -28.51 -4.90 42.85
C GLU A 36 -27.03 -5.23 42.52
N THR A 37 -26.34 -6.00 43.38
CA THR A 37 -25.01 -6.54 43.04
C THR A 37 -25.06 -7.59 41.93
N THR A 38 -26.25 -8.12 41.61
CA THR A 38 -26.45 -9.12 40.55
C THR A 38 -27.18 -8.58 39.33
N SER A 39 -27.66 -7.33 39.38
CA SER A 39 -28.33 -6.64 38.29
C SER A 39 -27.31 -5.87 37.40
N PRO A 40 -27.74 -5.33 36.24
CA PRO A 40 -26.97 -4.37 35.46
C PRO A 40 -26.45 -3.15 36.25
N HIS A 41 -27.00 -2.86 37.43
CA HIS A 41 -26.50 -1.80 38.32
C HIS A 41 -25.02 -2.03 38.71
N ARG A 42 -24.60 -3.29 38.90
CA ARG A 42 -23.18 -3.62 39.14
C ARG A 42 -22.27 -3.13 38.02
N ARG A 43 -22.72 -3.14 36.75
CA ARG A 43 -21.89 -2.65 35.64
C ARG A 43 -21.68 -1.14 35.71
N HIS A 44 -22.64 -0.40 36.25
CA HIS A 44 -22.67 1.06 36.33
C HIS A 44 -21.98 1.61 37.59
N ALA A 45 -22.23 0.97 38.73
CA ALA A 45 -21.79 1.44 40.04
C ALA A 45 -20.89 0.43 40.79
N GLY A 46 -20.52 -0.71 40.21
CA GLY A 46 -19.76 -1.75 40.93
C GLY A 46 -18.26 -1.50 41.07
N GLY A 47 -17.70 -0.56 40.29
CA GLY A 47 -16.28 -0.25 40.28
C GLY A 47 -15.31 -1.38 39.92
N GLY A 48 -14.01 -1.09 40.02
CA GLY A 48 -12.95 -2.00 39.59
C GLY A 48 -12.97 -2.23 38.07
N ALA A 49 -13.28 -3.45 37.64
CA ALA A 49 -13.46 -3.80 36.22
C ALA A 49 -14.82 -3.31 35.64
N ASN A 50 -15.70 -2.75 36.47
CA ASN A 50 -16.96 -2.13 36.07
C ASN A 50 -16.84 -0.59 36.07
N TYR A 51 -17.87 0.09 35.57
CA TYR A 51 -17.95 1.55 35.65
C TYR A 51 -18.08 2.03 37.11
N GLN A 52 -17.76 3.30 37.33
CA GLN A 52 -17.79 3.97 38.65
C GLN A 52 -18.62 5.25 38.60
N TYR A 53 -19.85 5.17 38.08
CA TYR A 53 -20.72 6.33 38.07
C TYR A 53 -21.14 6.72 39.49
N SER A 54 -21.22 8.04 39.73
CA SER A 54 -21.81 8.57 40.96
C SER A 54 -23.29 8.20 41.03
N CYS A 55 -23.82 7.92 42.23
CA CYS A 55 -25.27 7.70 42.40
C CYS A 55 -26.09 8.86 41.87
N ASN A 56 -25.56 10.09 41.94
CA ASN A 56 -26.24 11.28 41.45
C ASN A 56 -26.39 11.31 39.93
N GLU A 57 -25.73 10.44 39.17
CA GLU A 57 -25.97 10.33 37.72
C GLU A 57 -27.35 9.73 37.40
N CYS A 58 -27.94 8.98 38.33
CA CYS A 58 -29.26 8.35 38.16
C CYS A 58 -30.26 8.74 39.26
N HIS A 59 -29.82 8.95 40.50
CA HIS A 59 -30.69 9.17 41.66
C HIS A 59 -30.77 10.63 42.12
N LYS A 60 -30.39 11.58 41.26
CA LYS A 60 -30.44 13.00 41.60
C LYS A 60 -31.86 13.44 41.96
N GLY A 61 -31.98 14.23 43.01
CA GLY A 61 -33.27 14.69 43.54
C GLY A 61 -33.94 13.71 44.51
N ASN A 62 -33.34 12.54 44.79
CA ASN A 62 -33.80 11.64 45.84
C ASN A 62 -33.31 12.09 47.23
N SER A 63 -34.08 11.76 48.26
CA SER A 63 -33.71 11.97 49.67
C SER A 63 -34.08 10.74 50.51
N HIS A 64 -33.51 10.59 51.71
CA HIS A 64 -33.85 9.45 52.59
C HIS A 64 -35.33 9.42 53.04
N ASN A 65 -36.02 10.55 52.91
CA ASN A 65 -37.39 10.78 53.34
C ASN A 65 -38.39 10.75 52.18
N THR A 66 -37.93 10.72 50.92
CA THR A 66 -38.80 10.67 49.74
C THR A 66 -38.21 9.77 48.65
N GLY A 67 -39.05 8.85 48.16
CA GLY A 67 -38.76 8.01 47.01
C GLY A 67 -38.40 6.55 47.31
N THR A 68 -38.25 5.76 46.25
CA THR A 68 -37.84 4.34 46.28
C THR A 68 -36.49 4.14 45.59
N PHE A 69 -35.83 3.00 45.79
CA PHE A 69 -34.56 2.70 45.08
C PHE A 69 -34.72 2.62 43.55
N GLN A 70 -35.94 2.42 43.05
CA GLN A 70 -36.24 2.43 41.62
C GLN A 70 -36.52 3.85 41.09
N ASP A 71 -36.56 4.85 41.98
CA ASP A 71 -36.70 6.23 41.56
C ASP A 71 -35.35 6.70 41.02
N VAL A 72 -35.28 6.78 39.70
CA VAL A 72 -34.17 7.36 38.95
C VAL A 72 -34.69 8.50 38.08
N PHE A 73 -33.80 9.41 37.71
CA PHE A 73 -34.06 10.57 36.84
C PHE A 73 -35.15 11.53 37.37
N ARG A 74 -35.35 11.61 38.69
CA ARG A 74 -36.22 12.65 39.30
C ARG A 74 -35.74 14.06 38.95
N ASP A 75 -34.42 14.25 38.98
CA ASP A 75 -33.74 15.39 38.37
C ASP A 75 -32.82 14.85 37.24
N PRO A 76 -33.24 14.93 35.97
CA PRO A 76 -32.47 14.39 34.85
C PRO A 76 -31.28 15.29 34.42
N THR A 77 -30.88 16.27 35.24
CA THR A 77 -29.75 17.15 34.91
C THR A 77 -28.39 16.45 35.07
N GLY A 78 -27.69 16.27 33.96
CA GLY A 78 -26.38 15.62 33.90
C GLY A 78 -26.06 15.15 32.49
N ILE A 79 -24.80 14.80 32.21
CA ILE A 79 -24.39 14.35 30.87
C ILE A 79 -24.90 12.92 30.61
N LEU A 80 -24.87 12.03 31.60
CA LEU A 80 -25.25 10.63 31.44
C LEU A 80 -26.77 10.40 31.48
N ALA A 81 -27.47 11.11 32.37
CA ALA A 81 -28.93 11.18 32.34
C ALA A 81 -29.39 11.93 31.08
N GLY A 82 -29.02 13.20 30.91
CA GLY A 82 -29.57 14.04 29.85
C GLY A 82 -31.01 14.45 30.14
N THR A 83 -31.45 15.62 29.66
CA THR A 83 -32.72 16.25 30.05
C THR A 83 -33.99 15.47 29.67
N SER A 84 -33.86 14.42 28.86
CA SER A 84 -34.95 13.55 28.41
C SER A 84 -34.97 12.16 29.06
N ALA A 85 -34.09 11.89 30.03
CA ALA A 85 -34.02 10.58 30.68
C ALA A 85 -35.34 10.18 31.35
N THR A 86 -35.77 8.95 31.09
CA THR A 86 -36.94 8.34 31.75
C THR A 86 -36.66 6.90 32.10
N TYR A 87 -37.36 6.41 33.12
CA TYR A 87 -37.33 5.02 33.55
C TYR A 87 -38.75 4.53 33.77
N ASP A 88 -39.13 3.48 33.04
CA ASP A 88 -40.39 2.78 33.24
C ASP A 88 -40.18 1.67 34.28
N THR A 89 -40.79 1.84 35.46
CA THR A 89 -40.68 0.90 36.58
C THR A 89 -41.41 -0.42 36.33
N ALA A 90 -42.41 -0.45 35.45
CA ALA A 90 -43.17 -1.67 35.14
C ALA A 90 -42.36 -2.60 34.22
N THR A 91 -41.74 -2.04 33.19
CA THR A 91 -40.93 -2.79 32.21
C THR A 91 -39.43 -2.80 32.56
N ARG A 92 -39.02 -2.00 33.55
CA ARG A 92 -37.63 -1.78 33.96
C ARG A 92 -36.76 -1.35 32.79
N THR A 93 -37.25 -0.44 31.95
CA THR A 93 -36.51 0.06 30.78
C THR A 93 -36.12 1.51 30.94
N CYS A 94 -34.91 1.84 30.54
CA CYS A 94 -34.43 3.22 30.46
C CYS A 94 -34.61 3.75 29.03
N SER A 95 -34.99 5.01 28.88
CA SER A 95 -35.04 5.67 27.58
C SER A 95 -34.64 7.14 27.66
N GLY A 96 -34.20 7.70 26.55
CA GLY A 96 -33.84 9.12 26.48
C GLY A 96 -32.60 9.49 27.29
N THR A 97 -31.82 8.50 27.73
CA THR A 97 -30.52 8.71 28.36
C THR A 97 -29.41 8.78 27.33
N TYR A 98 -28.25 9.33 27.71
CA TYR A 98 -27.13 9.52 26.79
C TYR A 98 -26.65 8.21 26.14
N CYS A 99 -26.48 7.13 26.92
CA CYS A 99 -26.05 5.82 26.39
C CYS A 99 -27.19 5.00 25.77
N HIS A 100 -28.45 5.33 26.09
CA HIS A 100 -29.61 4.48 25.80
C HIS A 100 -30.81 5.28 25.29
N GLY A 101 -30.55 6.05 24.23
CA GLY A 101 -31.54 6.88 23.59
C GLY A 101 -31.23 7.12 22.12
N THR A 102 -32.00 8.02 21.52
CA THR A 102 -31.88 8.39 20.10
C THR A 102 -30.54 9.05 19.76
N THR A 103 -29.78 9.53 20.75
CA THR A 103 -28.40 9.99 20.60
C THR A 103 -27.49 8.92 19.98
N MET A 104 -27.74 7.65 20.29
CA MET A 104 -27.03 6.48 19.75
C MET A 104 -27.66 5.94 18.45
N SER A 105 -28.87 6.40 18.09
CA SER A 105 -29.51 6.12 16.80
C SER A 105 -29.92 7.40 16.09
N VAL A 106 -29.07 7.91 15.20
CA VAL A 106 -29.58 8.87 14.20
C VAL A 106 -30.44 8.09 13.21
N ALA A 107 -31.59 8.66 12.84
CA ALA A 107 -32.52 8.04 11.91
C ALA A 107 -31.78 7.56 10.64
N GLY A 108 -31.76 6.24 10.42
CA GLY A 108 -31.11 5.60 9.27
C GLY A 108 -29.66 5.12 9.47
N ASP A 109 -28.98 5.45 10.58
CA ASP A 109 -27.62 4.97 10.86
C ASP A 109 -27.42 4.79 12.38
N ARG A 110 -27.57 3.55 12.88
CA ARG A 110 -27.63 3.25 14.33
C ARG A 110 -26.30 3.43 15.09
N ASN A 111 -25.38 4.29 14.67
CA ASN A 111 -23.99 4.29 15.17
C ASN A 111 -23.32 2.90 15.25
N GLY A 112 -23.85 1.91 14.53
CA GLY A 112 -23.52 0.49 14.67
C GLY A 112 -24.08 -0.23 15.91
N GLY A 113 -24.74 0.46 16.84
CA GLY A 113 -25.39 -0.12 18.02
C GLY A 113 -26.75 -0.73 17.71
N ILE A 114 -27.17 -1.71 18.51
CA ILE A 114 -28.42 -2.45 18.32
C ILE A 114 -29.44 -2.27 19.46
N ASN A 115 -29.03 -1.70 20.60
CA ASN A 115 -29.87 -1.64 21.79
C ASN A 115 -29.96 -0.22 22.38
N ILE A 116 -30.90 0.58 21.84
CA ILE A 116 -31.16 1.97 22.25
C ILE A 116 -32.23 2.11 23.35
N THR A 117 -32.76 1.00 23.84
CA THR A 117 -33.76 0.94 24.92
C THR A 117 -33.49 -0.32 25.77
N PRO A 118 -32.40 -0.35 26.56
CA PRO A 118 -32.02 -1.50 27.33
C PRO A 118 -33.05 -1.77 28.43
N SER A 119 -33.16 -3.04 28.81
CA SER A 119 -33.83 -3.40 30.05
C SER A 119 -32.81 -3.50 31.17
N TRP A 120 -33.10 -2.82 32.29
CA TRP A 120 -32.38 -2.93 33.55
C TRP A 120 -32.45 -4.34 34.17
N SER A 121 -33.20 -5.26 33.57
CA SER A 121 -33.22 -6.68 33.96
C SER A 121 -32.35 -7.59 33.08
N ASN A 122 -31.72 -7.05 32.02
CA ASN A 122 -30.98 -7.85 31.05
C ASN A 122 -29.50 -7.43 30.96
N ASN A 123 -28.59 -8.22 31.53
CA ASN A 123 -27.15 -7.96 31.46
C ASN A 123 -26.58 -7.91 30.04
N ALA A 124 -27.23 -8.54 29.05
CA ALA A 124 -26.78 -8.51 27.66
C ALA A 124 -26.90 -7.12 27.02
N SER A 125 -27.71 -6.22 27.57
CA SER A 125 -27.86 -4.86 27.02
C SER A 125 -26.63 -3.96 27.23
N GLY A 126 -25.74 -4.31 28.16
CA GLY A 126 -24.51 -3.56 28.48
C GLY A 126 -23.23 -4.14 27.87
N GLN A 127 -23.32 -5.09 26.94
CA GLN A 127 -22.14 -5.67 26.25
C GLN A 127 -21.55 -4.68 25.23
N CYS A 128 -20.23 -4.71 25.01
CA CYS A 128 -19.62 -3.92 23.94
C CYS A 128 -20.27 -4.26 22.59
N GLY A 129 -20.51 -3.26 21.74
CA GLY A 129 -21.25 -3.44 20.48
C GLY A 129 -22.75 -3.14 20.58
N THR A 130 -23.34 -3.07 21.78
CA THR A 130 -24.78 -2.77 21.92
C THR A 130 -25.09 -1.29 21.75
N CYS A 131 -24.19 -0.41 22.20
CA CYS A 131 -24.35 1.06 22.15
C CYS A 131 -23.87 1.67 20.82
N HIS A 132 -22.73 1.19 20.31
CA HIS A 132 -22.17 1.55 19.01
C HIS A 132 -21.35 0.38 18.48
N GLY A 133 -20.98 0.41 17.20
CA GLY A 133 -20.08 -0.57 16.62
C GLY A 133 -18.76 -0.67 17.39
N ALA A 134 -18.28 -1.88 17.66
CA ALA A 134 -17.11 -2.14 18.51
C ALA A 134 -16.09 -3.10 17.89
N THR A 135 -16.26 -3.44 16.61
CA THR A 135 -15.37 -4.39 15.91
C THR A 135 -14.94 -3.81 14.57
N ILE A 136 -13.91 -4.39 13.94
CA ILE A 136 -13.51 -3.97 12.59
C ILE A 136 -14.61 -4.22 11.54
N SER A 137 -15.42 -5.28 11.69
CA SER A 137 -16.56 -5.53 10.79
C SER A 137 -17.76 -4.61 11.05
N THR A 138 -17.87 -4.11 12.28
CA THR A 138 -18.93 -3.21 12.72
C THR A 138 -18.32 -2.06 13.52
N PRO A 139 -17.59 -1.13 12.88
CA PRO A 139 -16.97 0.00 13.58
C PRO A 139 -18.05 1.04 13.93
N PRO A 140 -17.75 2.02 14.81
CA PRO A 140 -18.56 3.22 14.90
C PRO A 140 -18.74 3.85 13.52
N VAL A 141 -19.89 4.47 13.24
CA VAL A 141 -20.21 4.92 11.87
C VAL A 141 -20.00 6.41 11.66
N ARG A 142 -19.92 7.20 12.75
CA ARG A 142 -19.77 8.65 12.71
C ARG A 142 -18.33 9.06 12.41
N GLY A 143 -18.17 10.23 11.80
CA GLY A 143 -16.86 10.75 11.42
C GLY A 143 -16.15 9.80 10.44
N SER A 144 -14.85 9.59 10.66
CA SER A 144 -14.01 8.77 9.77
C SER A 144 -13.77 7.34 10.28
N HIS A 145 -14.53 6.84 11.25
CA HIS A 145 -14.29 5.51 11.84
C HIS A 145 -14.37 4.36 10.82
N LYS A 146 -15.34 4.37 9.90
CA LYS A 146 -15.46 3.37 8.83
C LYS A 146 -14.18 3.25 7.98
N THR A 147 -13.56 4.39 7.65
CA THR A 147 -12.32 4.39 6.83
C THR A 147 -11.09 4.00 7.63
N HIS A 148 -11.05 4.27 8.94
CA HIS A 148 -9.88 3.99 9.78
C HIS A 148 -9.95 2.60 10.43
N ALA A 149 -11.00 2.32 11.20
CA ALA A 149 -11.12 1.10 12.00
C ALA A 149 -11.85 -0.04 11.26
N GLY A 150 -12.57 0.26 10.19
CA GLY A 150 -13.37 -0.73 9.46
C GLY A 150 -12.56 -1.76 8.68
N SER A 151 -13.12 -2.96 8.51
CA SER A 151 -12.69 -3.96 7.53
C SER A 151 -13.71 -4.02 6.39
N GLY A 152 -13.24 -3.82 5.16
CA GLY A 152 -14.06 -3.91 3.96
C GLY A 152 -14.46 -2.57 3.35
N GLN A 153 -15.37 -2.63 2.40
CA GLN A 153 -15.76 -1.52 1.53
C GLN A 153 -17.04 -0.86 2.06
N TYR A 154 -17.00 0.45 2.30
CA TYR A 154 -18.12 1.22 2.85
C TYR A 154 -18.69 2.18 1.83
N TRP A 155 -20.01 2.17 1.68
CA TRP A 155 -20.73 3.10 0.81
C TRP A 155 -20.87 4.50 1.44
N TYR A 156 -20.64 5.52 0.63
CA TYR A 156 -20.85 6.94 0.91
C TYR A 156 -21.70 7.55 -0.19
N ALA A 157 -22.75 8.30 0.16
CA ALA A 157 -23.58 8.95 -0.84
C ALA A 157 -22.78 9.96 -1.70
N PRO A 158 -22.98 9.98 -3.02
CA PRO A 158 -22.28 10.91 -3.90
C PRO A 158 -22.60 12.37 -3.53
N ASN A 159 -21.62 13.25 -3.71
CA ASN A 159 -21.78 14.70 -3.57
C ASN A 159 -21.11 15.42 -4.75
N THR A 160 -21.19 16.75 -4.77
CA THR A 160 -20.58 17.60 -5.79
C THR A 160 -19.08 17.39 -5.94
N ASP A 161 -18.39 17.02 -4.86
CA ASP A 161 -16.93 16.94 -4.80
C ASP A 161 -16.39 15.53 -5.10
N SER A 162 -17.24 14.50 -5.01
CA SER A 162 -16.94 13.10 -5.36
C SER A 162 -18.12 12.48 -6.09
N PRO A 163 -18.30 12.78 -7.39
CA PRO A 163 -19.44 12.32 -8.17
C PRO A 163 -19.31 10.86 -8.66
N PHE A 164 -18.09 10.31 -8.70
CA PHE A 164 -17.80 9.01 -9.32
C PHE A 164 -17.46 7.89 -8.33
N ASN A 165 -17.18 8.22 -7.07
CA ASN A 165 -16.76 7.23 -6.09
C ASN A 165 -17.47 7.39 -4.76
N ASN A 166 -18.11 6.29 -4.41
CA ASN A 166 -18.99 6.16 -3.29
C ASN A 166 -18.56 4.99 -2.41
N TYR A 167 -17.36 4.42 -2.63
CA TYR A 167 -16.87 3.28 -1.86
C TYR A 167 -15.44 3.49 -1.37
N LEU A 168 -15.26 3.48 -0.05
CA LEU A 168 -13.94 3.57 0.58
C LEU A 168 -13.63 2.28 1.35
N TYR A 169 -12.41 1.77 1.18
CA TYR A 169 -11.92 0.62 1.94
C TYR A 169 -11.42 1.06 3.30
N GLY A 170 -11.84 0.34 4.34
CA GLY A 170 -11.34 0.50 5.69
C GLY A 170 -9.88 0.03 5.84
N ARG A 171 -9.14 0.70 6.72
CA ARG A 171 -7.71 0.45 6.99
C ARG A 171 -7.46 -0.45 8.20
N GLN A 172 -8.52 -0.96 8.83
CA GLN A 172 -8.44 -1.94 9.93
C GLN A 172 -7.54 -1.53 11.11
N GLN A 173 -7.47 -0.23 11.40
CA GLN A 173 -6.67 0.30 12.49
C GLN A 173 -7.26 -0.09 13.85
N ALA A 174 -6.41 -0.46 14.80
CA ALA A 174 -6.83 -0.68 16.18
C ALA A 174 -7.35 0.63 16.79
N CYS A 175 -8.41 0.56 17.59
CA CYS A 175 -8.97 1.76 18.24
C CYS A 175 -7.94 2.49 19.11
N SER A 176 -7.00 1.75 19.72
CA SER A 176 -5.94 2.32 20.56
C SER A 176 -5.01 3.27 19.80
N VAL A 177 -4.90 3.16 18.47
CA VAL A 177 -4.11 4.11 17.66
C VAL A 177 -4.54 5.55 17.92
N CYS A 178 -5.85 5.79 18.08
CA CYS A 178 -6.44 7.12 18.29
C CYS A 178 -7.04 7.32 19.70
N HIS A 179 -7.24 6.22 20.43
CA HIS A 179 -7.86 6.19 21.75
C HIS A 179 -6.98 5.40 22.73
N ALA A 180 -5.79 5.94 23.03
CA ALA A 180 -4.87 5.38 24.03
C ALA A 180 -5.48 5.31 25.45
N ASN A 181 -6.60 6.01 25.67
CA ASN A 181 -7.25 6.14 26.97
C ASN A 181 -8.14 4.92 27.32
N SER A 182 -8.04 4.54 28.60
CA SER A 182 -8.61 3.34 29.24
C SER A 182 -10.14 3.13 29.05
N PRO A 183 -10.63 1.87 29.09
CA PRO A 183 -12.06 1.52 29.18
C PRO A 183 -12.85 2.27 30.25
N ALA A 184 -12.18 2.76 31.31
CA ALA A 184 -12.80 3.55 32.37
C ALA A 184 -13.37 4.90 31.89
N LYS A 185 -12.88 5.45 30.77
CA LYS A 185 -13.37 6.71 30.18
C LYS A 185 -14.33 6.50 29.00
N HIS A 186 -14.47 5.27 28.52
CA HIS A 186 -15.23 4.92 27.32
C HIS A 186 -16.74 5.24 27.39
N VAL A 187 -17.21 5.79 28.52
CA VAL A 187 -18.63 5.89 28.85
C VAL A 187 -18.96 7.11 29.73
N ASP A 188 -18.14 8.16 29.70
CA ASP A 188 -18.31 9.34 30.57
C ASP A 188 -19.00 10.54 29.89
N GLY A 189 -19.56 10.33 28.69
CA GLY A 189 -20.17 11.40 27.90
C GLY A 189 -19.23 12.08 26.91
N ARG A 190 -17.94 11.70 26.91
CA ARG A 190 -16.88 12.35 26.14
C ARG A 190 -16.30 11.37 25.13
N VAL A 191 -15.70 11.92 24.09
CA VAL A 191 -14.76 11.17 23.25
C VAL A 191 -13.40 11.82 23.44
N GLU A 192 -12.49 11.09 24.08
CA GLU A 192 -11.08 11.44 24.14
C GLU A 192 -10.39 11.02 22.84
N MET A 193 -9.63 11.95 22.28
CA MET A 193 -8.63 11.67 21.27
C MET A 193 -7.26 11.77 21.95
N SER A 194 -6.52 10.66 21.96
CA SER A 194 -5.14 10.60 22.44
C SER A 194 -4.46 9.47 21.69
N PHE A 195 -3.41 9.81 20.94
CA PHE A 195 -2.67 8.82 20.14
C PHE A 195 -1.78 7.96 21.03
N ASP A 196 -1.78 6.64 20.84
CA ASP A 196 -0.97 5.72 21.63
C ASP A 196 0.49 5.76 21.16
N THR A 197 1.22 6.78 21.62
CA THR A 197 2.63 6.96 21.30
C THR A 197 3.55 5.96 21.99
N ALA A 198 3.05 5.21 22.99
CA ALA A 198 3.80 4.15 23.65
C ALA A 198 3.85 2.89 22.79
N ALA A 199 2.71 2.47 22.21
CA ALA A 199 2.66 1.37 21.27
C ALA A 199 3.12 1.78 19.85
N TYR A 200 2.92 3.04 19.47
CA TYR A 200 3.22 3.57 18.14
C TYR A 200 4.09 4.84 18.21
N PRO A 201 5.42 4.72 18.42
CA PRO A 201 6.32 5.86 18.58
C PRO A 201 6.34 6.86 17.41
N TRP A 202 5.98 6.43 16.20
CA TRP A 202 5.87 7.30 15.02
C TRP A 202 4.65 8.26 15.06
N LEU A 203 3.81 8.17 16.09
CA LEU A 203 2.73 9.13 16.34
C LEU A 203 3.15 10.27 17.28
N VAL A 204 4.40 10.30 17.76
CA VAL A 204 4.90 11.38 18.63
C VAL A 204 4.76 12.72 17.92
N GLY A 205 4.13 13.68 18.60
CA GLY A 205 3.87 15.02 18.07
C GLY A 205 2.58 15.15 17.25
N ALA A 206 1.85 14.07 17.01
CA ALA A 206 0.54 14.10 16.37
C ALA A 206 -0.48 14.85 17.23
N ASN A 207 -1.31 15.66 16.57
CA ASN A 207 -2.32 16.48 17.24
C ASN A 207 -3.70 16.31 16.61
N TYR A 208 -4.73 16.47 17.44
CA TYR A 208 -6.11 16.68 17.03
C TYR A 208 -6.63 17.95 17.69
N ARG A 209 -7.18 18.89 16.92
CA ARG A 209 -7.53 20.25 17.39
C ARG A 209 -6.35 20.98 18.03
N SER A 210 -5.17 20.82 17.43
CA SER A 210 -3.92 21.45 17.87
C SER A 210 -3.40 21.00 19.25
N THR A 211 -3.94 19.91 19.81
CA THR A 211 -3.47 19.33 21.08
C THR A 211 -3.19 17.83 20.92
N ALA A 212 -2.22 17.33 21.67
CA ALA A 212 -1.87 15.90 21.68
C ALA A 212 -2.97 15.05 22.33
N GLU A 213 -3.66 15.62 23.32
CA GLU A 213 -4.86 15.06 23.92
C GLU A 213 -6.01 16.07 23.80
N SER A 214 -7.17 15.59 23.41
CA SER A 214 -8.38 16.41 23.32
C SER A 214 -9.57 15.60 23.82
N SER A 215 -10.59 16.28 24.34
CA SER A 215 -11.88 15.67 24.60
C SER A 215 -12.99 16.57 24.07
N VAL A 216 -14.04 15.94 23.54
CA VAL A 216 -15.25 16.65 23.13
C VAL A 216 -16.41 16.14 23.97
N SER A 217 -17.23 17.07 24.47
CA SER A 217 -18.38 16.78 25.32
C SER A 217 -19.53 17.75 25.02
N PRO A 218 -20.79 17.30 25.12
CA PRO A 218 -21.23 15.90 25.10
C PRO A 218 -21.10 15.32 23.67
N VAL A 219 -20.95 14.01 23.53
CA VAL A 219 -21.05 13.36 22.20
C VAL A 219 -22.45 12.79 21.93
N PRO A 220 -22.86 12.53 20.68
CA PRO A 220 -22.17 12.79 19.43
C PRO A 220 -21.96 14.29 19.15
N SER A 221 -20.71 14.69 18.91
CA SER A 221 -20.40 16.05 18.43
C SER A 221 -20.64 16.15 16.93
N ALA A 222 -21.32 17.20 16.48
CA ALA A 222 -21.40 17.55 15.06
C ALA A 222 -20.15 18.29 14.55
N SER A 223 -19.33 18.82 15.46
CA SER A 223 -18.11 19.55 15.12
C SER A 223 -16.89 18.64 15.22
N TYR A 224 -16.23 18.41 14.09
CA TYR A 224 -14.99 17.65 14.02
C TYR A 224 -13.76 18.57 13.98
N GLY A 225 -12.60 18.04 14.37
CA GLY A 225 -11.33 18.77 14.43
C GLY A 225 -10.37 18.43 13.30
N GLN A 226 -9.36 19.27 13.12
CA GLN A 226 -8.23 19.01 12.21
C GLN A 226 -7.17 18.15 12.90
N CYS A 227 -6.57 17.25 12.14
CA CYS A 227 -5.38 16.50 12.53
C CYS A 227 -4.13 17.22 12.00
N SER A 228 -3.02 17.17 12.71
CA SER A 228 -1.73 17.68 12.23
C SER A 228 -0.57 16.84 12.76
N ASN A 229 0.57 16.88 12.07
CA ASN A 229 1.79 16.12 12.41
C ASN A 229 1.56 14.62 12.59
N LEU A 230 0.54 14.06 11.93
CA LEU A 230 0.23 12.64 11.99
C LEU A 230 0.96 11.94 10.84
N TYR A 231 1.81 10.96 11.16
CA TYR A 231 2.55 10.19 10.16
C TYR A 231 1.67 9.61 9.05
N CYS A 232 0.51 9.04 9.38
CA CYS A 232 -0.42 8.47 8.39
C CYS A 232 -0.97 9.52 7.40
N HIS A 233 -0.87 10.80 7.73
CA HIS A 233 -1.30 11.94 6.91
C HIS A 233 -0.09 12.70 6.35
N SER A 234 1.01 12.00 6.08
CA SER A 234 2.23 12.59 5.55
C SER A 234 2.56 12.07 4.16
N ILE A 235 3.69 12.54 3.61
CA ILE A 235 4.33 11.99 2.42
C ILE A 235 5.21 10.76 2.72
N ILE A 236 5.11 10.18 3.93
CA ILE A 236 5.77 8.94 4.40
C ILE A 236 7.26 9.11 4.67
N GLN A 237 8.02 9.68 3.73
CA GLN A 237 9.45 9.99 3.88
C GLN A 237 9.85 11.14 2.93
N THR A 238 11.02 11.74 3.15
CA THR A 238 11.51 12.82 2.29
C THR A 238 11.88 12.30 0.90
N ALA A 239 12.05 13.20 -0.07
CA ALA A 239 12.45 12.84 -1.43
C ALA A 239 13.79 12.08 -1.49
N THR A 240 14.69 12.31 -0.52
CA THR A 240 15.98 11.63 -0.39
C THR A 240 15.91 10.32 0.38
N GLY A 241 14.71 9.90 0.83
CA GLY A 241 14.49 8.69 1.59
C GLY A 241 14.79 8.83 3.09
N GLY A 242 15.04 10.05 3.57
CA GLY A 242 15.25 10.34 4.98
C GLY A 242 13.93 10.50 5.77
N PRO A 243 13.99 10.55 7.10
CA PRO A 243 12.82 10.72 7.95
C PRO A 243 12.18 12.09 7.71
N LEU A 244 10.88 12.18 7.95
CA LEU A 244 10.15 13.44 7.90
C LEU A 244 10.72 14.42 8.93
N THR A 245 10.81 15.69 8.54
CA THR A 245 11.45 16.76 9.30
C THR A 245 10.45 17.80 9.85
N GLY A 246 9.18 17.69 9.46
CA GLY A 246 8.14 18.67 9.81
C GLY A 246 8.11 19.89 8.90
N GLN A 247 8.84 19.86 7.77
CA GLN A 247 8.86 20.96 6.82
C GLN A 247 7.50 21.12 6.10
N PRO A 248 7.15 22.34 5.65
CA PRO A 248 5.91 22.58 4.92
C PRO A 248 5.76 21.63 3.72
N GLY A 249 4.59 20.99 3.63
CA GLY A 249 4.28 20.04 2.57
C GLY A 249 4.51 18.57 2.90
N GLU A 250 5.25 18.26 3.98
CA GLU A 250 5.48 16.88 4.41
C GLU A 250 4.25 16.26 5.10
N TYR A 251 3.49 17.06 5.86
CA TYR A 251 2.27 16.65 6.53
C TYR A 251 1.06 17.37 5.96
N LYS A 252 -0.05 16.66 5.84
CA LYS A 252 -1.38 17.21 5.53
C LYS A 252 -2.12 17.52 6.83
N THR A 253 -3.08 18.43 6.74
CA THR A 253 -3.94 18.83 7.86
C THR A 253 -5.40 18.46 7.61
N PRO A 254 -5.73 17.16 7.51
CA PRO A 254 -7.08 16.74 7.18
C PRO A 254 -8.04 16.97 8.35
N THR A 255 -9.32 17.14 8.02
CA THR A 255 -10.39 17.29 9.00
C THR A 255 -11.09 15.95 9.24
N TRP A 256 -11.23 15.55 10.50
CA TRP A 256 -11.97 14.33 10.83
C TRP A 256 -13.42 14.43 10.33
N GLY A 257 -13.97 13.33 9.81
CA GLY A 257 -15.28 13.30 9.18
C GLY A 257 -15.35 13.92 7.77
N ASN A 258 -14.30 14.59 7.30
CA ASN A 258 -14.20 14.95 5.88
C ASN A 258 -13.70 13.74 5.09
N ARG A 259 -14.54 13.23 4.19
CA ARG A 259 -14.19 12.06 3.37
C ARG A 259 -13.12 12.36 2.32
N MET A 260 -13.08 13.59 1.80
CA MET A 260 -12.18 13.95 0.68
C MET A 260 -10.72 13.84 1.09
N ASP A 261 -10.47 14.05 2.38
CA ASP A 261 -9.15 13.96 2.97
C ASP A 261 -8.61 12.53 3.06
N GLY A 262 -9.45 11.49 2.91
CA GLY A 262 -9.07 10.08 2.96
C GLY A 262 -8.96 9.39 1.59
N ASN A 263 -9.20 10.11 0.49
CA ASN A 263 -9.15 9.56 -0.86
C ASN A 263 -7.70 9.27 -1.31
N CYS A 264 -7.51 8.31 -2.21
CA CYS A 264 -6.20 8.11 -2.83
C CYS A 264 -5.76 9.41 -3.51
N GLY A 265 -4.50 9.82 -3.30
CA GLY A 265 -3.98 11.09 -3.81
C GLY A 265 -4.12 12.30 -2.89
N SER A 266 -4.89 12.21 -1.79
CA SER A 266 -5.02 13.31 -0.82
C SER A 266 -3.77 13.47 0.05
N CYS A 267 -3.01 12.40 0.27
CA CYS A 267 -1.83 12.37 1.15
C CYS A 267 -0.52 12.48 0.36
N HIS A 268 -0.29 11.56 -0.57
CA HIS A 268 0.79 11.59 -1.54
C HIS A 268 0.20 11.66 -2.94
N PRO A 269 0.92 12.21 -3.93
CA PRO A 269 0.39 12.28 -5.28
C PRO A 269 0.12 10.88 -5.84
N ALA A 270 -0.95 10.76 -6.63
CA ALA A 270 -1.49 9.48 -7.10
C ALA A 270 -1.56 9.42 -8.63
N ASP A 271 -1.55 8.20 -9.17
CA ASP A 271 -1.62 8.00 -10.61
C ASP A 271 -2.93 8.47 -11.23
N GLN A 272 -2.93 8.59 -12.57
CA GLN A 272 -4.09 9.03 -13.33
C GLN A 272 -5.33 8.19 -13.03
N GLY A 273 -5.18 6.87 -12.87
CA GLY A 273 -6.26 5.97 -12.51
C GLY A 273 -6.85 6.33 -11.15
N HIS A 274 -6.02 6.29 -10.09
CA HIS A 274 -6.49 6.62 -8.73
C HIS A 274 -7.05 8.04 -8.61
N SER A 275 -6.47 9.02 -9.30
CA SER A 275 -6.94 10.40 -9.31
C SER A 275 -8.29 10.55 -10.02
N TYR A 276 -8.46 9.90 -11.18
CA TYR A 276 -9.75 9.85 -11.90
C TYR A 276 -10.85 9.26 -11.01
N TRP A 277 -10.58 8.09 -10.40
CA TRP A 277 -11.53 7.46 -9.47
C TRP A 277 -11.73 8.23 -8.17
N ALA A 278 -10.84 9.16 -7.81
CA ALA A 278 -11.01 10.04 -6.66
C ALA A 278 -11.71 11.37 -7.02
N GLY A 279 -12.14 11.55 -8.28
CA GLY A 279 -12.84 12.77 -8.73
C GLY A 279 -11.94 14.00 -8.82
N ARG A 280 -10.62 13.80 -8.98
CA ARG A 280 -9.61 14.86 -8.97
C ARG A 280 -8.65 14.73 -10.17
N GLY A 281 -7.98 15.83 -10.51
CA GLY A 281 -6.95 15.82 -11.56
C GLY A 281 -5.76 14.94 -11.18
N MET A 282 -5.08 14.39 -12.20
CA MET A 282 -3.80 13.68 -12.01
C MET A 282 -2.78 14.60 -11.34
N ASP A 283 -2.02 14.06 -10.39
CA ASP A 283 -0.89 14.76 -9.80
C ASP A 283 0.35 14.62 -10.71
N ALA A 284 1.06 15.73 -10.97
CA ALA A 284 2.27 15.73 -11.79
C ALA A 284 3.44 16.42 -11.07
N PRO A 285 4.55 15.72 -10.78
CA PRO A 285 4.78 14.27 -10.97
C PRO A 285 3.99 13.39 -9.97
N GLU A 286 3.62 12.15 -10.37
CA GLU A 286 2.87 11.20 -9.53
C GLU A 286 3.56 10.90 -8.20
N ILE A 287 4.84 10.50 -8.20
CA ILE A 287 5.65 10.29 -6.99
C ILE A 287 7.09 10.71 -7.32
N GLY A 288 7.64 11.64 -6.54
CA GLY A 288 8.96 12.22 -6.77
C GLY A 288 10.09 11.67 -5.88
N SER A 289 9.79 10.77 -4.95
CA SER A 289 10.80 10.21 -4.05
C SER A 289 11.72 9.21 -4.79
N GLY A 290 13.03 9.35 -4.60
CA GLY A 290 14.02 8.45 -5.17
C GLY A 290 13.92 8.37 -6.70
N SER A 291 13.78 7.16 -7.26
CA SER A 291 13.74 6.94 -8.71
C SER A 291 12.33 6.76 -9.29
N HIS A 292 11.27 7.08 -8.53
CA HIS A 292 9.87 6.87 -8.97
C HIS A 292 9.58 7.57 -10.30
N THR A 293 9.93 8.85 -10.47
CA THR A 293 9.66 9.60 -11.70
C THR A 293 10.07 8.86 -12.97
N LYS A 294 11.26 8.24 -12.97
CA LYS A 294 11.77 7.49 -14.13
C LYS A 294 11.09 6.13 -14.29
N HIS A 295 10.91 5.40 -13.20
CA HIS A 295 10.27 4.08 -13.24
C HIS A 295 8.78 4.19 -13.62
N LEU A 296 8.07 5.18 -13.11
CA LEU A 296 6.66 5.41 -13.43
C LEU A 296 6.48 5.86 -14.89
N GLN A 297 7.38 6.67 -15.45
CA GLN A 297 7.38 6.98 -16.89
C GLN A 297 7.56 5.71 -17.73
N PHE A 298 8.46 4.83 -17.32
CA PHE A 298 8.83 3.62 -18.03
C PHE A 298 7.78 2.49 -17.95
N LEU A 299 7.25 2.22 -16.76
CA LEU A 299 6.30 1.14 -16.50
C LEU A 299 4.92 1.42 -17.10
N THR A 300 4.71 2.57 -17.75
CA THR A 300 3.51 2.87 -18.54
C THR A 300 3.28 1.93 -19.72
N VAL A 301 4.32 1.24 -20.19
CA VAL A 301 4.30 0.51 -21.46
C VAL A 301 4.64 -0.98 -21.33
N ALA A 302 5.25 -1.40 -20.21
CA ALA A 302 5.91 -2.71 -20.07
C ALA A 302 5.12 -3.76 -19.27
N VAL A 303 4.04 -3.36 -18.58
CA VAL A 303 3.23 -4.24 -17.73
C VAL A 303 1.79 -4.13 -18.16
N GLY A 304 1.17 -5.26 -18.51
CA GLY A 304 -0.15 -5.40 -19.16
C GLY A 304 -1.35 -4.81 -18.40
N GLY A 305 -1.35 -3.49 -18.23
CA GLY A 305 -2.44 -2.61 -17.83
C GLY A 305 -2.32 -1.32 -18.64
N GLY A 306 -3.42 -0.58 -18.81
CA GLY A 306 -3.41 0.64 -19.63
C GLY A 306 -2.30 1.62 -19.23
N ALA A 307 -1.81 2.40 -20.19
CA ALA A 307 -0.89 3.50 -19.91
C ALA A 307 -1.50 4.38 -18.80
N ASN A 308 -0.80 4.50 -17.68
CA ASN A 308 -1.18 5.23 -16.45
C ASN A 308 -2.04 4.47 -15.43
N GLY A 309 -2.15 3.14 -15.56
CA GLY A 309 -2.80 2.31 -14.55
C GLY A 309 -1.92 1.99 -13.32
N PRO A 310 -2.55 1.71 -12.16
CA PRO A 310 -1.88 1.44 -10.88
C PRO A 310 -1.09 0.11 -10.85
N ALA A 311 -1.30 -0.78 -11.82
CA ALA A 311 -0.55 -2.02 -11.99
C ALA A 311 0.97 -1.80 -12.16
N ARG A 312 1.41 -0.57 -12.49
CA ARG A 312 2.84 -0.20 -12.50
C ARG A 312 3.48 -0.28 -11.11
N CYS A 313 2.75 0.06 -10.04
CA CYS A 313 3.28 0.05 -8.68
C CYS A 313 3.57 -1.39 -8.22
N ALA A 314 2.74 -2.34 -8.70
CA ALA A 314 2.89 -3.76 -8.47
C ALA A 314 4.17 -4.37 -9.09
N ALA A 315 4.89 -3.65 -9.95
CA ALA A 315 6.21 -4.10 -10.39
C ALA A 315 7.22 -4.17 -9.24
N CYS A 316 7.06 -3.31 -8.22
CA CYS A 316 7.95 -3.25 -7.05
C CYS A 316 7.23 -3.52 -5.72
N HIS A 317 5.92 -3.26 -5.64
CA HIS A 317 5.12 -3.42 -4.41
C HIS A 317 4.13 -4.60 -4.56
N ASN A 318 4.63 -5.76 -4.98
CA ASN A 318 3.81 -6.95 -5.21
C ASN A 318 3.56 -7.74 -3.92
N TYR A 319 2.50 -7.40 -3.19
CA TYR A 319 2.20 -8.07 -1.91
C TYR A 319 2.05 -9.60 -2.05
N VAL A 320 1.29 -10.05 -3.06
CA VAL A 320 1.04 -11.48 -3.29
C VAL A 320 2.25 -12.23 -3.82
N GLY A 321 3.24 -11.54 -4.39
CA GLY A 321 4.44 -12.17 -4.98
C GLY A 321 4.13 -13.05 -6.19
N SER A 322 3.11 -12.68 -6.96
CA SER A 322 2.67 -13.44 -8.15
C SER A 322 2.91 -12.67 -9.44
N ASP A 323 3.06 -13.38 -10.57
CA ASP A 323 3.21 -12.76 -11.89
C ASP A 323 1.90 -12.20 -12.46
N GLY A 324 0.76 -12.43 -11.78
CA GLY A 324 -0.56 -11.96 -12.16
C GLY A 324 -0.79 -10.46 -11.90
N LEU A 325 -0.11 -9.60 -12.66
CA LEU A 325 -0.19 -8.13 -12.53
C LEU A 325 -1.47 -7.51 -13.13
N THR A 326 -2.38 -8.34 -13.62
CA THR A 326 -3.66 -7.93 -14.23
C THR A 326 -4.77 -7.62 -13.23
N GLY A 327 -4.58 -7.91 -11.93
CA GLY A 327 -5.58 -7.67 -10.89
C GLY A 327 -5.17 -6.62 -9.86
N CYS A 328 -5.81 -5.43 -9.87
CA CYS A 328 -5.57 -4.40 -8.85
C CYS A 328 -5.95 -4.89 -7.44
N ALA A 329 -6.99 -5.73 -7.34
CA ALA A 329 -7.47 -6.27 -6.08
C ALA A 329 -6.46 -7.18 -5.40
N SER A 330 -5.90 -8.15 -6.13
CA SER A 330 -4.94 -9.12 -5.60
C SER A 330 -3.62 -8.48 -5.19
N VAL A 331 -3.18 -7.43 -5.88
CA VAL A 331 -1.83 -6.89 -5.64
C VAL A 331 -1.82 -5.62 -4.77
N CYS A 332 -2.85 -4.77 -4.85
CA CYS A 332 -2.85 -3.46 -4.19
C CYS A 332 -4.01 -3.26 -3.20
N HIS A 333 -5.23 -3.77 -3.45
CA HIS A 333 -6.39 -3.49 -2.58
C HIS A 333 -6.64 -4.53 -1.47
N ASN A 334 -6.13 -5.75 -1.60
CA ASN A 334 -6.21 -6.76 -0.53
C ASN A 334 -5.29 -6.44 0.68
N GLY A 335 -4.38 -5.47 0.52
CA GLY A 335 -3.46 -5.01 1.56
C GLY A 335 -3.85 -3.67 2.17
N SER A 336 -5.12 -3.28 2.24
CA SER A 336 -5.54 -1.94 2.71
C SER A 336 -5.05 -1.59 4.12
N ALA A 337 -4.85 -2.60 4.98
CA ALA A 337 -4.26 -2.44 6.32
C ALA A 337 -2.75 -2.12 6.29
N LEU A 338 -2.05 -2.58 5.24
CA LEU A 338 -0.61 -2.39 5.03
C LEU A 338 -0.28 -1.05 4.37
N HIS A 339 -1.28 -0.28 3.94
CA HIS A 339 -1.04 1.01 3.33
C HIS A 339 -0.64 2.09 4.35
N VAL A 340 -0.92 1.87 5.64
CA VAL A 340 -0.66 2.82 6.74
C VAL A 340 -0.02 2.15 7.97
N ASP A 341 0.67 1.03 7.79
CA ASP A 341 1.31 0.26 8.86
C ASP A 341 2.76 0.71 9.14
N HIS A 342 3.14 1.90 8.66
CA HIS A 342 4.49 2.49 8.79
C HIS A 342 5.59 1.62 8.15
N ARG A 343 5.27 0.99 7.00
CA ARG A 343 6.22 0.20 6.20
C ARG A 343 6.15 0.53 4.71
N ILE A 344 7.27 0.37 4.02
CA ILE A 344 7.41 0.45 2.56
C ILE A 344 7.96 -0.89 2.07
N ASP A 345 7.07 -1.86 1.89
CA ASP A 345 7.47 -3.21 1.47
C ASP A 345 7.76 -3.24 -0.04
N VAL A 346 8.99 -3.59 -0.41
CA VAL A 346 9.41 -3.84 -1.79
C VAL A 346 9.49 -5.35 -2.02
N LYS A 347 8.65 -5.84 -2.91
CA LYS A 347 8.58 -7.25 -3.30
C LYS A 347 8.34 -7.34 -4.80
N PHE A 348 9.28 -7.95 -5.50
CA PHE A 348 9.22 -8.09 -6.96
C PHE A 348 8.39 -9.30 -7.38
N PRO A 349 7.64 -9.21 -8.49
CA PRO A 349 7.09 -10.37 -9.19
C PRO A 349 8.19 -11.37 -9.62
N PRO A 350 8.01 -12.69 -9.44
CA PRO A 350 8.98 -13.73 -9.84
C PRO A 350 9.47 -13.63 -11.29
N MET A 351 8.63 -13.17 -12.22
CA MET A 351 8.98 -12.97 -13.63
C MET A 351 10.19 -12.04 -13.81
N TYR A 352 10.41 -11.08 -12.90
CA TYR A 352 11.57 -10.18 -12.95
C TYR A 352 12.84 -10.76 -12.33
N GLY A 353 12.74 -11.92 -11.68
CA GLY A 353 13.82 -12.64 -11.03
C GLY A 353 13.29 -13.33 -9.79
N ALA A 354 13.34 -14.67 -9.75
CA ALA A 354 12.82 -15.45 -8.62
C ALA A 354 13.50 -15.10 -7.28
N THR A 355 14.72 -14.59 -7.33
CA THR A 355 15.52 -14.14 -6.18
C THR A 355 15.87 -12.66 -6.29
N ALA A 356 15.09 -11.88 -7.05
CA ALA A 356 15.28 -10.43 -7.14
C ALA A 356 15.16 -9.81 -5.74
N ALA A 357 16.09 -8.92 -5.41
CA ALA A 357 16.19 -8.37 -4.07
C ALA A 357 16.38 -6.86 -4.06
N TYR A 358 15.85 -6.23 -3.02
CA TYR A 358 16.08 -4.84 -2.64
C TYR A 358 16.70 -4.84 -1.24
N THR A 359 17.86 -4.22 -1.07
CA THR A 359 18.59 -4.27 0.21
C THR A 359 18.13 -3.22 1.22
N GLY A 360 17.16 -2.39 0.87
CA GLY A 360 16.61 -1.38 1.77
C GLY A 360 15.73 -2.03 2.84
N THR A 361 15.60 -1.37 3.98
CA THR A 361 14.66 -1.79 5.01
C THR A 361 13.25 -1.37 4.62
N PRO A 362 12.20 -2.04 5.14
CA PRO A 362 10.83 -1.58 4.97
C PRO A 362 10.53 -0.34 5.83
N GLN A 363 11.45 0.11 6.68
CA GLN A 363 11.23 1.21 7.61
C GLN A 363 11.36 2.56 6.87
N PRO A 364 10.29 3.38 6.82
CA PRO A 364 10.35 4.70 6.22
C PRO A 364 11.45 5.55 6.85
N GLY A 365 12.19 6.28 6.02
CA GLY A 365 13.24 7.19 6.48
C GLY A 365 14.64 6.57 6.65
N ASP A 366 14.80 5.26 6.46
CA ASP A 366 16.10 4.56 6.55
C ASP A 366 16.98 4.74 5.30
N GLY A 367 16.57 5.61 4.36
CA GLY A 367 17.23 5.79 3.08
C GLY A 367 16.85 4.75 2.04
N TYR A 368 17.65 4.68 0.97
CA TYR A 368 17.39 3.80 -0.17
C TYR A 368 18.37 2.63 -0.25
N GLY A 369 17.89 1.48 -0.71
CA GLY A 369 18.65 0.25 -0.90
C GLY A 369 19.09 0.00 -2.34
N ALA A 370 19.96 -1.00 -2.51
CA ALA A 370 20.39 -1.50 -3.80
C ALA A 370 19.44 -2.57 -4.34
N CYS A 371 19.21 -2.55 -5.65
CA CYS A 371 18.52 -3.61 -6.36
C CYS A 371 19.52 -4.68 -6.81
N SER A 372 19.14 -5.94 -6.87
CA SER A 372 19.99 -7.01 -7.44
C SER A 372 19.15 -8.15 -8.03
N ILE A 373 19.76 -8.89 -8.95
CA ILE A 373 19.18 -10.09 -9.58
C ILE A 373 17.83 -9.79 -10.26
N LEU A 374 17.72 -8.57 -10.83
CA LEU A 374 16.53 -8.10 -11.51
C LEU A 374 16.77 -8.05 -13.02
N TYR A 375 15.84 -8.60 -13.80
CA TYR A 375 15.92 -8.61 -15.26
C TYR A 375 16.17 -7.21 -15.85
N CYS A 376 15.45 -6.18 -15.37
CA CYS A 376 15.58 -4.80 -15.86
C CYS A 376 16.93 -4.14 -15.51
N HIS A 377 17.58 -4.58 -14.43
CA HIS A 377 18.92 -4.16 -14.03
C HIS A 377 19.89 -5.31 -14.24
N SER A 378 19.92 -5.84 -15.46
CA SER A 378 20.87 -6.87 -15.88
C SER A 378 21.57 -6.45 -17.16
N ASN A 379 22.51 -7.27 -17.62
CA ASN A 379 23.20 -7.08 -18.90
C ASN A 379 22.37 -7.55 -20.12
N GLY A 380 21.12 -7.95 -19.94
CA GLY A 380 20.24 -8.41 -21.02
C GLY A 380 20.62 -9.77 -21.64
N THR A 381 21.54 -10.54 -21.05
CA THR A 381 21.91 -11.86 -21.60
C THR A 381 20.92 -12.96 -21.24
N SER A 382 20.03 -12.72 -20.27
CA SER A 382 19.07 -13.69 -19.73
C SER A 382 18.15 -14.35 -20.75
N VAL A 383 17.79 -13.65 -21.83
CA VAL A 383 16.99 -14.22 -22.93
C VAL A 383 17.71 -15.38 -23.61
N ALA A 384 19.05 -15.35 -23.67
CA ALA A 384 19.85 -16.44 -24.22
C ALA A 384 20.41 -17.39 -23.15
N THR A 385 20.76 -16.88 -21.96
CA THR A 385 21.41 -17.67 -20.90
C THR A 385 20.43 -18.36 -19.96
N GLY A 386 19.17 -17.92 -19.91
CA GLY A 386 18.18 -18.37 -18.91
C GLY A 386 18.45 -17.85 -17.49
N THR A 387 19.49 -17.04 -17.30
CA THR A 387 19.95 -16.58 -15.97
C THR A 387 20.01 -15.05 -15.93
N VAL A 388 19.52 -14.46 -14.83
CA VAL A 388 19.64 -13.02 -14.57
C VAL A 388 20.88 -12.81 -13.69
N PRO A 389 21.99 -12.29 -14.23
CA PRO A 389 23.20 -12.11 -13.43
C PRO A 389 23.03 -10.98 -12.42
N ALA A 390 23.69 -11.09 -11.27
CA ALA A 390 23.73 -10.05 -10.24
C ALA A 390 24.70 -8.89 -10.57
N THR A 391 25.05 -8.70 -11.85
CA THR A 391 26.17 -7.84 -12.25
C THR A 391 25.90 -6.34 -12.12
N ILE A 392 24.63 -5.92 -12.08
CA ILE A 392 24.25 -4.51 -12.03
C ILE A 392 23.39 -4.30 -10.78
N THR A 393 23.92 -3.56 -9.81
CA THR A 393 23.27 -3.35 -8.51
C THR A 393 23.07 -1.87 -8.21
N PRO A 394 22.17 -1.18 -8.92
CA PRO A 394 21.95 0.24 -8.72
C PRO A 394 21.22 0.49 -7.40
N THR A 395 21.57 1.58 -6.72
CA THR A 395 20.84 2.07 -5.55
C THR A 395 19.62 2.85 -5.99
N TRP A 396 18.46 2.60 -5.37
CA TRP A 396 17.27 3.41 -5.62
C TRP A 396 17.53 4.88 -5.28
N GLY A 397 17.01 5.80 -6.09
CA GLY A 397 17.36 7.22 -5.99
C GLY A 397 18.71 7.58 -6.63
N SER A 398 19.45 6.62 -7.20
CA SER A 398 20.62 6.96 -8.03
C SER A 398 20.18 7.72 -9.29
N GLY A 399 21.09 8.55 -9.82
CA GLY A 399 20.87 9.26 -11.08
C GLY A 399 20.72 8.34 -12.30
N SER A 400 20.55 8.96 -13.47
CA SER A 400 20.39 8.25 -14.74
C SER A 400 21.59 7.35 -15.05
N LEU A 401 21.32 6.16 -15.58
CA LEU A 401 22.32 5.22 -16.07
C LEU A 401 22.61 5.45 -17.56
N SER A 402 23.89 5.39 -17.93
CA SER A 402 24.32 5.31 -19.34
C SER A 402 24.24 3.87 -19.86
N CYS A 403 24.28 3.66 -21.17
CA CYS A 403 24.17 2.31 -21.78
C CYS A 403 25.20 1.33 -21.19
N ASN A 404 26.45 1.80 -21.04
CA ASN A 404 27.57 1.02 -20.50
C ASN A 404 27.45 0.68 -19.01
N ALA A 405 26.47 1.24 -18.29
CA ALA A 405 26.21 0.89 -16.90
C ALA A 405 25.52 -0.47 -16.76
N CYS A 406 24.84 -0.97 -17.81
CA CYS A 406 24.16 -2.28 -17.77
C CYS A 406 24.85 -3.33 -18.65
N HIS A 407 25.22 -2.96 -19.88
CA HIS A 407 25.91 -3.83 -20.83
C HIS A 407 26.95 -3.04 -21.61
N GLY A 408 27.97 -3.67 -22.19
CA GLY A 408 28.95 -2.94 -23.03
C GLY A 408 28.30 -2.13 -24.15
N ASN A 409 28.92 -1.02 -24.57
CA ASN A 409 28.49 -0.21 -25.70
C ASN A 409 29.62 -0.09 -26.76
N PRO A 410 29.66 -0.94 -27.80
CA PRO A 410 28.75 -2.06 -28.09
C PRO A 410 28.96 -3.24 -27.12
N PRO A 411 28.05 -4.25 -27.11
CA PRO A 411 28.17 -5.38 -26.20
C PRO A 411 29.51 -6.13 -26.34
N ALA A 412 30.25 -6.22 -25.23
CA ALA A 412 31.66 -6.65 -25.20
C ALA A 412 31.90 -8.07 -24.66
N TYR A 413 30.89 -8.95 -24.66
CA TYR A 413 31.05 -10.35 -24.23
C TYR A 413 31.67 -11.21 -25.35
N GLY A 414 32.32 -12.32 -24.98
CA GLY A 414 32.89 -13.26 -25.95
C GLY A 414 31.82 -13.91 -26.84
N ASN A 415 32.17 -14.25 -28.07
CA ASN A 415 31.30 -15.04 -28.93
C ASN A 415 31.28 -16.50 -28.50
N GLY A 416 30.09 -17.10 -28.34
CA GLY A 416 29.98 -18.53 -28.00
C GLY A 416 28.57 -18.95 -27.59
N ILE A 417 28.46 -20.12 -26.95
CA ILE A 417 27.21 -20.66 -26.41
C ILE A 417 27.14 -20.34 -24.92
N PRO A 418 25.98 -19.96 -24.37
CA PRO A 418 24.68 -19.86 -25.04
C PRO A 418 24.41 -18.48 -25.66
N LYS A 419 25.36 -17.54 -25.67
CA LYS A 419 25.15 -16.18 -26.18
C LYS A 419 26.16 -15.81 -27.28
N ALA A 420 25.71 -15.91 -28.53
CA ALA A 420 26.46 -15.52 -29.71
C ALA A 420 26.75 -14.00 -29.75
N ASN A 421 27.95 -13.63 -30.22
CA ASN A 421 28.35 -12.25 -30.44
C ASN A 421 29.04 -12.06 -31.81
N SER A 422 28.61 -11.05 -32.57
CA SER A 422 29.33 -10.59 -33.76
C SER A 422 29.50 -9.07 -33.80
N HIS A 423 29.22 -8.35 -32.70
CA HIS A 423 29.35 -6.88 -32.65
C HIS A 423 30.78 -6.43 -32.99
N GLN A 424 31.81 -7.15 -32.53
CA GLN A 424 33.21 -6.82 -32.84
C GLN A 424 33.55 -6.85 -34.34
N ARG A 425 32.74 -7.55 -35.15
CA ARG A 425 32.90 -7.63 -36.61
C ARG A 425 32.06 -6.60 -37.37
N HIS A 426 31.17 -5.88 -36.68
CA HIS A 426 30.20 -4.97 -37.27
C HIS A 426 30.40 -3.57 -36.70
N ASN A 427 31.06 -2.70 -37.48
CA ASN A 427 31.25 -1.30 -37.12
C ASN A 427 30.08 -0.43 -37.61
N PHE A 428 28.89 -0.68 -37.07
CA PHE A 428 27.66 0.05 -37.40
C PHE A 428 27.07 0.72 -36.16
N GLY A 429 26.34 1.82 -36.35
CA GLY A 429 25.50 2.39 -35.30
C GLY A 429 24.38 1.42 -34.92
N CYS A 430 24.00 1.39 -33.64
CA CYS A 430 23.01 0.43 -33.12
C CYS A 430 21.69 0.47 -33.91
N ASN A 431 21.27 1.66 -34.35
CA ASN A 431 20.07 1.90 -35.15
C ASN A 431 20.05 1.23 -36.52
N SER A 432 21.19 0.70 -36.99
CA SER A 432 21.29 -0.08 -38.23
C SER A 432 20.64 -1.46 -38.10
N CYS A 433 20.65 -2.02 -36.87
CA CYS A 433 20.13 -3.35 -36.58
C CYS A 433 19.10 -3.38 -35.44
N HIS A 434 19.00 -2.34 -34.62
CA HIS A 434 18.10 -2.23 -33.46
C HIS A 434 17.18 -1.02 -33.62
N ASN A 435 16.65 -0.80 -34.83
CA ASN A 435 15.94 0.44 -35.17
C ASN A 435 14.66 0.66 -34.33
N ALA A 436 13.98 -0.43 -33.98
CA ALA A 436 12.81 -0.40 -33.12
C ALA A 436 13.12 0.05 -31.67
N THR A 437 14.39 0.02 -31.26
CA THR A 437 14.86 0.38 -29.91
C THR A 437 15.55 1.73 -29.89
N THR A 438 16.29 2.08 -30.95
CA THR A 438 17.01 3.34 -31.10
C THR A 438 17.08 3.76 -32.57
N THR A 439 16.83 5.03 -32.86
CA THR A 439 16.92 5.57 -34.23
C THR A 439 18.23 6.31 -34.50
N ASP A 440 18.95 6.71 -33.44
CA ASP A 440 20.21 7.48 -33.51
C ASP A 440 21.43 6.68 -33.01
N GLY A 441 21.22 5.50 -32.45
CA GLY A 441 22.25 4.63 -31.89
C GLY A 441 22.77 5.04 -30.51
N THR A 442 22.27 6.13 -29.93
CA THR A 442 22.75 6.71 -28.66
C THR A 442 21.64 6.96 -27.62
N THR A 443 20.37 6.98 -28.03
CA THR A 443 19.21 7.13 -27.16
C THR A 443 18.18 6.02 -27.37
N ILE A 444 17.43 5.68 -26.31
CA ILE A 444 16.33 4.71 -26.38
C ILE A 444 15.06 5.44 -26.77
N THR A 445 14.51 5.13 -27.95
CA THR A 445 13.29 5.76 -28.46
C THR A 445 12.03 5.07 -27.97
N ASN A 446 12.09 3.76 -27.75
CA ASN A 446 11.01 2.98 -27.18
C ASN A 446 11.55 2.08 -26.06
N ALA A 447 11.33 2.50 -24.82
CA ALA A 447 11.79 1.75 -23.66
C ALA A 447 11.07 0.40 -23.48
N ALA A 448 9.83 0.25 -23.99
CA ALA A 448 9.13 -1.03 -23.99
C ALA A 448 9.92 -2.07 -24.80
N ASN A 449 10.49 -1.67 -25.93
CA ASN A 449 11.31 -2.56 -26.77
C ASN A 449 12.68 -2.87 -26.17
N HIS A 450 13.20 -2.03 -25.27
CA HIS A 450 14.52 -2.27 -24.67
C HIS A 450 14.50 -3.38 -23.60
N VAL A 451 13.35 -3.63 -22.95
CA VAL A 451 13.20 -4.49 -21.77
C VAL A 451 12.03 -5.48 -21.85
N ASN A 452 11.58 -5.81 -23.06
CA ASN A 452 10.46 -6.73 -23.30
C ASN A 452 10.86 -8.22 -23.25
N ARG A 453 12.08 -8.55 -22.78
CA ARG A 453 12.65 -9.91 -22.80
C ARG A 453 12.80 -10.52 -24.20
N VAL A 454 12.92 -9.70 -25.24
CA VAL A 454 13.32 -10.15 -26.57
C VAL A 454 14.49 -9.33 -27.10
N TYR A 455 15.17 -9.85 -28.12
CA TYR A 455 16.13 -9.06 -28.88
C TYR A 455 15.42 -8.46 -30.09
N ASN A 456 15.02 -7.20 -29.98
CA ASN A 456 14.49 -6.42 -31.10
C ASN A 456 15.61 -6.13 -32.10
N VAL A 457 15.71 -6.97 -33.14
CA VAL A 457 16.66 -6.82 -34.23
C VAL A 457 15.86 -6.49 -35.49
N ASP A 458 15.82 -5.22 -35.82
CA ASP A 458 15.05 -4.64 -36.91
C ASP A 458 15.98 -3.73 -37.74
N PRO A 459 16.04 -3.92 -39.08
CA PRO A 459 16.91 -3.12 -39.93
C PRO A 459 16.55 -1.64 -39.88
N GLY A 460 17.56 -0.78 -39.97
CA GLY A 460 17.42 0.67 -40.09
C GLY A 460 18.63 1.30 -40.74
N GLY A 461 18.64 2.64 -40.86
CA GLY A 461 19.81 3.37 -41.38
C GLY A 461 20.22 2.98 -42.80
N GLY A 462 19.27 2.48 -43.62
CA GLY A 462 19.53 2.02 -44.99
C GLY A 462 19.92 0.54 -45.12
N ALA A 463 20.07 -0.20 -44.02
CA ALA A 463 20.20 -1.65 -44.06
C ALA A 463 18.87 -2.33 -44.40
N ALA A 464 18.93 -3.51 -45.04
CA ALA A 464 17.79 -4.38 -45.25
C ALA A 464 18.19 -5.83 -45.00
N PHE A 465 17.42 -6.55 -44.18
CA PHE A 465 17.55 -7.97 -43.89
C PHE A 465 16.30 -8.48 -43.18
N SER A 466 16.11 -9.79 -43.13
CA SER A 466 15.18 -10.44 -42.19
C SER A 466 15.97 -11.12 -41.09
N TYR A 467 15.44 -11.11 -39.86
CA TYR A 467 16.05 -11.74 -38.69
C TYR A 467 15.08 -12.73 -38.06
N ALA A 468 15.61 -13.89 -37.66
CA ALA A 468 14.90 -14.83 -36.79
C ALA A 468 15.78 -15.16 -35.58
N PHE A 469 15.19 -15.04 -34.38
CA PHE A 469 15.88 -15.27 -33.13
C PHE A 469 16.19 -16.76 -32.93
N ASN A 470 17.40 -17.04 -32.43
CA ASN A 470 17.81 -18.31 -31.85
C ASN A 470 18.79 -18.02 -30.71
N ALA A 471 18.64 -18.70 -29.56
CA ALA A 471 19.47 -18.47 -28.39
C ALA A 471 20.97 -18.65 -28.70
N ALA A 472 21.35 -19.69 -29.45
CA ALA A 472 22.73 -20.00 -29.80
C ALA A 472 23.28 -19.16 -30.98
N GLY A 473 22.52 -18.20 -31.50
CA GLY A 473 22.89 -17.37 -32.64
C GLY A 473 21.78 -17.29 -33.68
N GLY A 474 21.09 -16.15 -33.74
CA GLY A 474 19.97 -15.91 -34.66
C GLY A 474 20.38 -15.94 -36.13
N SER A 475 19.44 -16.20 -37.02
CA SER A 475 19.65 -16.27 -38.47
C SER A 475 19.22 -14.98 -39.15
N CYS A 476 20.04 -14.49 -40.07
CA CYS A 476 19.75 -13.36 -40.95
C CYS A 476 19.62 -13.84 -42.40
N SER A 477 18.70 -13.26 -43.17
CA SER A 477 18.52 -13.54 -44.60
C SER A 477 18.30 -12.27 -45.41
N ALA A 478 18.52 -12.35 -46.74
CA ALA A 478 18.36 -11.21 -47.66
C ALA A 478 19.14 -9.97 -47.23
N ILE A 479 20.38 -10.15 -46.77
CA ILE A 479 21.16 -9.10 -46.12
C ILE A 479 21.79 -8.16 -47.16
N SER A 480 21.38 -6.90 -47.18
CA SER A 480 21.86 -5.89 -48.14
C SER A 480 23.38 -5.70 -48.11
N CYS A 481 23.99 -5.77 -46.92
CA CYS A 481 25.44 -5.61 -46.72
C CYS A 481 26.24 -6.89 -47.06
N HIS A 482 25.58 -8.04 -47.18
CA HIS A 482 26.21 -9.32 -47.52
C HIS A 482 25.68 -9.84 -48.85
N GLY A 483 25.55 -8.97 -49.87
CA GLY A 483 25.19 -9.39 -51.22
C GLY A 483 23.88 -10.20 -51.30
N THR A 484 22.92 -9.91 -50.43
CA THR A 484 21.62 -10.60 -50.29
C THR A 484 21.68 -12.05 -49.80
N THR A 485 22.82 -12.51 -49.29
CA THR A 485 22.96 -13.87 -48.74
C THR A 485 22.35 -14.01 -47.33
N SER A 486 22.37 -15.24 -46.82
CA SER A 486 22.01 -15.54 -45.42
C SER A 486 23.26 -15.72 -44.57
N ALA A 487 23.16 -15.46 -43.27
CA ALA A 487 24.24 -15.61 -42.30
C ALA A 487 23.69 -15.96 -40.91
N GLN A 488 24.50 -16.63 -40.09
CA GLN A 488 24.18 -16.89 -38.69
C GLN A 488 24.99 -15.95 -37.78
N TRP A 489 24.30 -15.27 -36.87
CA TRP A 489 24.91 -14.41 -35.87
C TRP A 489 25.78 -15.22 -34.92
N GLY A 490 27.02 -14.79 -34.71
CA GLY A 490 28.03 -15.50 -33.93
C GLY A 490 28.75 -16.63 -34.67
N SER A 491 28.50 -16.83 -35.97
CA SER A 491 29.23 -17.86 -36.69
C SER A 491 30.72 -17.53 -36.83
N SER A 492 31.57 -18.52 -36.59
CA SER A 492 33.01 -18.51 -36.91
C SER A 492 33.36 -19.39 -38.12
N SER A 493 32.36 -19.82 -38.88
CA SER A 493 32.51 -20.61 -40.11
C SER A 493 33.18 -19.79 -41.23
N CYS A 494 34.20 -20.32 -41.88
CA CYS A 494 34.93 -19.67 -42.98
C CYS A 494 33.99 -19.22 -44.13
N LEU A 495 33.10 -20.10 -44.58
CA LEU A 495 32.17 -19.85 -45.70
C LEU A 495 31.11 -18.80 -45.35
N GLY A 496 30.82 -18.61 -44.06
CA GLY A 496 29.91 -17.56 -43.59
C GLY A 496 30.39 -16.13 -43.87
N CYS A 497 31.70 -15.92 -44.07
CA CYS A 497 32.27 -14.62 -44.43
C CYS A 497 32.75 -14.55 -45.89
N HIS A 498 33.25 -15.66 -46.43
CA HIS A 498 33.80 -15.74 -47.79
C HIS A 498 32.77 -16.10 -48.88
N SER A 499 31.49 -16.12 -48.54
CA SER A 499 30.37 -16.20 -49.49
C SER A 499 30.22 -14.94 -50.36
N VAL A 500 30.81 -13.82 -49.92
CA VAL A 500 30.76 -12.50 -50.55
C VAL A 500 32.13 -11.82 -50.53
N ALA A 501 32.32 -10.80 -51.35
CA ALA A 501 33.56 -10.04 -51.37
C ALA A 501 33.70 -9.23 -50.07
N GLN A 502 34.89 -9.25 -49.47
CA GLN A 502 35.21 -8.55 -48.22
C GLN A 502 36.27 -7.48 -48.51
N GLY A 503 35.83 -6.24 -48.76
CA GLY A 503 36.70 -5.17 -49.25
C GLY A 503 37.32 -5.54 -50.62
N ASN A 504 38.66 -5.54 -50.71
CA ASN A 504 39.38 -5.95 -51.92
C ASN A 504 39.56 -7.49 -52.04
N ARG A 505 39.05 -8.28 -51.07
CA ARG A 505 39.14 -9.74 -51.11
C ARG A 505 37.95 -10.32 -51.86
N ALA A 506 38.23 -11.15 -52.87
CA ALA A 506 37.19 -11.81 -53.66
C ALA A 506 36.35 -12.78 -52.80
N ALA A 507 35.09 -12.96 -53.18
CA ALA A 507 34.24 -14.03 -52.64
C ALA A 507 34.84 -15.38 -53.04
N VAL A 508 35.42 -16.12 -52.09
CA VAL A 508 36.12 -17.37 -52.43
C VAL A 508 35.16 -18.44 -52.93
N THR A 509 33.96 -18.48 -52.37
CA THR A 509 32.92 -19.47 -52.72
C THR A 509 32.53 -19.40 -54.19
N SER A 510 32.40 -18.20 -54.77
CA SER A 510 32.03 -18.05 -56.18
C SER A 510 33.14 -18.49 -57.13
N GLN A 511 34.41 -18.44 -56.70
CA GLN A 511 35.54 -18.94 -57.48
C GLN A 511 35.55 -20.48 -57.59
N PHE A 512 34.94 -21.18 -56.63
CA PHE A 512 34.78 -22.64 -56.68
C PHE A 512 33.51 -23.10 -57.40
N GLY A 513 32.61 -22.17 -57.76
CA GLY A 513 31.36 -22.47 -58.46
C GLY A 513 31.53 -22.83 -59.94
N GLY A 514 32.68 -22.52 -60.56
CA GLY A 514 33.02 -22.94 -61.91
C GLY A 514 34.07 -24.05 -61.88
N SER A 515 33.72 -25.27 -62.32
CA SER A 515 34.58 -26.47 -62.50
C SER A 515 36.00 -26.39 -61.91
N SER A 516 36.10 -26.19 -60.59
CA SER A 516 37.40 -25.99 -59.95
C SER A 516 38.09 -27.34 -59.76
N HIS A 517 39.33 -27.46 -60.22
CA HIS A 517 40.12 -28.67 -59.97
C HIS A 517 40.70 -28.73 -58.55
N HIS A 518 40.61 -27.64 -57.77
CA HIS A 518 41.17 -27.54 -56.43
C HIS A 518 40.24 -28.11 -55.35
N VAL A 519 38.92 -28.04 -55.54
CA VAL A 519 37.92 -28.61 -54.63
C VAL A 519 36.90 -29.39 -55.45
N GLN A 520 36.90 -30.72 -55.30
CA GLN A 520 35.91 -31.60 -55.91
C GLN A 520 34.73 -31.81 -54.93
N GLY A 521 33.50 -31.72 -55.43
CA GLY A 521 32.27 -31.81 -54.63
C GLY A 521 31.89 -30.52 -53.91
N GLU A 522 31.01 -30.60 -52.90
CA GLU A 522 30.52 -29.44 -52.14
C GLU A 522 31.65 -28.77 -51.33
N LEU A 523 31.78 -27.45 -51.42
CA LEU A 523 32.73 -26.68 -50.62
C LEU A 523 32.20 -26.59 -49.18
N THR A 524 32.97 -27.09 -48.20
CA THR A 524 32.64 -27.05 -46.77
C THR A 524 33.70 -26.28 -45.99
N ASP A 525 33.33 -25.73 -44.82
CA ASP A 525 34.26 -24.94 -44.00
C ASP A 525 35.55 -25.68 -43.63
N ALA A 526 35.46 -26.99 -43.35
CA ALA A 526 36.63 -27.81 -43.01
C ALA A 526 37.65 -27.93 -44.16
N LYS A 527 37.21 -27.78 -45.42
CA LYS A 527 38.11 -27.81 -46.58
C LYS A 527 39.01 -26.57 -46.63
N CYS A 528 38.65 -25.47 -45.97
CA CYS A 528 39.47 -24.28 -45.89
C CYS A 528 40.81 -24.55 -45.16
N TYR A 529 40.82 -25.42 -44.14
CA TYR A 529 42.04 -25.80 -43.41
C TYR A 529 43.15 -26.38 -44.28
N GLN A 530 42.77 -27.05 -45.38
CA GLN A 530 43.72 -27.69 -46.28
C GLN A 530 44.60 -26.69 -47.02
N CYS A 531 44.15 -25.43 -47.15
CA CYS A 531 44.84 -24.40 -47.91
C CYS A 531 45.10 -23.11 -47.12
N HIS A 532 44.32 -22.84 -46.08
CA HIS A 532 44.36 -21.60 -45.31
C HIS A 532 44.75 -21.87 -43.85
N TRP A 533 45.91 -21.38 -43.43
CA TRP A 533 46.39 -21.47 -42.04
C TRP A 533 45.51 -20.71 -41.04
N GLU A 534 44.69 -19.80 -41.55
CA GLU A 534 43.66 -19.05 -40.81
C GLU A 534 42.41 -19.90 -40.49
N ALA A 535 42.32 -21.15 -40.96
CA ALA A 535 41.27 -22.08 -40.61
C ALA A 535 41.79 -23.15 -39.65
N ASN A 536 40.92 -23.68 -38.80
CA ASN A 536 41.15 -24.86 -37.97
C ASN A 536 40.63 -26.11 -38.70
N SER A 537 41.12 -27.28 -38.33
CA SER A 537 40.70 -28.57 -38.93
C SER A 537 39.20 -28.86 -38.79
N ASN A 538 38.52 -28.21 -37.83
CA ASN A 538 37.08 -28.31 -37.63
C ASN A 538 36.25 -27.29 -38.46
N GLY A 539 36.87 -26.52 -39.35
CA GLY A 539 36.21 -25.51 -40.20
C GLY A 539 35.90 -24.18 -39.51
N THR A 540 36.37 -23.98 -38.29
CA THR A 540 36.31 -22.64 -37.64
C THR A 540 37.52 -21.80 -38.01
N ILE A 541 37.37 -20.48 -37.96
CA ILE A 541 38.51 -19.56 -38.13
C ILE A 541 39.47 -19.71 -36.93
N ASN A 542 40.76 -19.80 -37.20
CA ASN A 542 41.86 -19.74 -36.23
C ASN A 542 42.13 -18.26 -35.90
N PRO A 543 41.80 -17.79 -34.68
CA PRO A 543 41.78 -16.37 -34.33
C PRO A 543 43.16 -15.71 -34.24
#